data_AF-A0A800UFS9-F1
#
_entry.id   AF-A0A800UFS9-F1
#
_cell.length_a   1.000
_cell.length_b   1.000
_cell.length_c   1.000
_cell.angle_alpha   90.00
_cell.angle_beta   90.00
_cell.angle_gamma   90.00
#
_symmetry.space_group_name_H-M   'P 1'
#
loop_
_entity.id
_entity.type
_entity.pdbx_description
1 polymer ?
#
loop_
_entity_poly.entity_id
_entity_poly.type
_entity_poly.pdbx_seq_one_letter_code
_entity_poly.pdbx_strand_id
1 'polypeptide(L)'
;MVSKVILISMMAIIVILASISGCMGIWPTPTPTPTPTPTPVVGLTDEQCGFCHREAYVAIIGPQGGGHNLGCMACHPAHPPSPNHTLACEACHDVFHGVDPLLLNCTLCHYDPHAILRLNMEAMTDEACAACHYDVAAVVYQHPSKHDYVACSACHPEHEAEATLACMVCHSVISGHYPGLTNIECLRCHPHGHDEIPVVYVLPIPDKWCASCHVEPADIIATRGAGHARVACVSCHPEHPPSPNHTLSCNDAACHGLPHGTVFTDCLTCHVGGHNLRI
;
A
#
# COMPACT_ATOMS: atom_id res chain seq x y z
N MET A 1 -12.78 -31.23 -11.25
CA MET A 1 -12.28 -32.49 -11.83
C MET A 1 -10.97 -32.83 -11.16
N VAL A 2 -11.02 -33.62 -10.08
CA VAL A 2 -9.83 -34.06 -9.35
C VAL A 2 -9.82 -35.58 -9.43
N SER A 3 -8.92 -36.15 -10.23
CA SER A 3 -8.67 -37.59 -10.16
C SER A 3 -7.44 -38.02 -10.94
N LYS A 4 -6.64 -38.85 -10.26
CA LYS A 4 -5.74 -39.88 -10.79
C LYS A 4 -4.43 -39.39 -11.39
N VAL A 5 -3.41 -39.28 -10.54
CA VAL A 5 -2.12 -39.96 -10.76
C VAL A 5 -1.55 -40.33 -9.38
N ILE A 6 -0.79 -41.42 -9.33
CA ILE A 6 0.06 -41.90 -8.22
C ILE A 6 -0.64 -42.92 -7.29
N LEU A 7 -0.86 -44.10 -7.85
CA LEU A 7 -0.76 -45.37 -7.13
C LEU A 7 0.17 -46.23 -7.97
N ILE A 8 1.33 -46.64 -7.45
CA ILE A 8 2.06 -47.90 -7.75
C ILE A 8 3.44 -47.81 -7.07
N SER A 9 3.70 -48.81 -6.23
CA SER A 9 4.98 -49.49 -5.98
C SER A 9 5.47 -49.49 -4.53
N MET A 10 4.92 -50.40 -3.71
CA MET A 10 5.57 -50.88 -2.49
C MET A 10 5.29 -52.37 -2.26
N MET A 11 6.03 -53.21 -2.98
CA MET A 11 6.42 -54.59 -2.61
C MET A 11 7.75 -54.82 -3.36
N ALA A 12 8.85 -55.32 -2.84
CA ALA A 12 9.20 -56.03 -1.63
C ALA A 12 10.73 -55.89 -1.44
N ILE A 13 11.29 -56.15 -0.26
CA ILE A 13 12.55 -56.89 -0.12
C ILE A 13 12.64 -57.47 1.29
N ILE A 14 13.04 -58.74 1.28
CA ILE A 14 13.03 -59.75 2.32
C ILE A 14 14.34 -59.73 3.11
N VAL A 15 14.21 -59.86 4.44
CA VAL A 15 15.03 -60.64 5.38
C VAL A 15 16.52 -60.82 5.07
N ILE A 16 17.39 -60.22 5.90
CA ILE A 16 18.63 -60.86 6.37
C ILE A 16 18.78 -60.62 7.88
N LEU A 17 18.55 -61.68 8.65
CA LEU A 17 19.00 -61.85 10.04
C LEU A 17 20.38 -62.52 10.00
N ALA A 18 21.41 -61.91 10.59
CA ALA A 18 22.56 -62.63 11.12
C ALA A 18 23.37 -61.78 12.11
N SER A 19 23.24 -62.14 13.39
CA SER A 19 24.32 -62.21 14.39
C SER A 19 25.19 -60.98 14.65
N ILE A 20 24.81 -60.22 15.68
CA ILE A 20 25.77 -59.51 16.53
C ILE A 20 25.56 -60.02 17.96
N SER A 21 26.34 -61.03 18.29
CA SER A 21 26.41 -61.62 19.62
C SER A 21 27.44 -60.84 20.45
N GLY A 22 27.03 -60.40 21.64
CA GLY A 22 27.90 -60.30 22.81
C GLY A 22 28.88 -59.14 22.87
N CYS A 23 28.45 -58.03 23.48
CA CYS A 23 29.24 -57.31 24.50
C CYS A 23 28.28 -56.37 25.26
N MET A 24 27.51 -56.95 26.18
CA MET A 24 26.72 -56.18 27.16
C MET A 24 27.69 -55.59 28.19
N GLY A 25 28.33 -54.47 27.83
CA GLY A 25 28.90 -53.56 28.81
C GLY A 25 27.77 -52.89 29.57
N ILE A 26 27.76 -53.01 30.89
CA ILE A 26 26.99 -52.18 31.80
C ILE A 26 27.55 -50.75 31.68
N TRP A 27 27.00 -49.95 30.77
CA TRP A 27 27.24 -48.52 30.74
C TRP A 27 26.46 -47.91 31.92
N PRO A 28 27.12 -47.12 32.80
CA PRO A 28 26.39 -46.40 33.83
C PRO A 28 25.38 -45.48 33.15
N THR A 29 24.12 -45.58 33.53
CA THR A 29 23.08 -44.62 33.13
C THR A 29 23.61 -43.24 33.49
N PRO A 30 23.72 -42.29 32.54
CA PRO A 30 24.13 -40.94 32.89
C PRO A 30 23.12 -40.40 33.89
N THR A 31 23.58 -40.13 35.11
CA THR A 31 22.79 -39.43 36.12
C THR A 31 22.31 -38.13 35.48
N PRO A 32 21.00 -37.82 35.47
CA PRO A 32 20.54 -36.53 34.97
C PRO A 32 21.25 -35.44 35.78
N THR A 33 22.10 -34.67 35.12
CA THR A 33 22.71 -33.48 35.72
C THR A 33 21.58 -32.61 36.24
N PRO A 34 21.54 -32.27 37.54
CA PRO A 34 20.51 -31.39 38.06
C PRO A 34 20.54 -30.10 37.25
N THR A 35 19.39 -29.72 36.67
CA THR A 35 19.24 -28.40 36.05
C THR A 35 19.60 -27.37 37.13
N PRO A 36 20.63 -26.53 36.91
CA PRO A 36 21.05 -25.57 37.91
C PRO A 36 19.85 -24.68 38.26
N THR A 37 19.58 -24.55 39.56
CA THR A 37 18.61 -23.58 40.07
C THR A 37 19.03 -22.20 39.56
N PRO A 38 18.13 -21.41 38.95
CA PRO A 38 18.50 -20.11 38.42
C PRO A 38 18.95 -19.21 39.57
N THR A 39 20.24 -18.88 39.58
CA THR A 39 20.80 -17.88 40.49
C THR A 39 20.34 -16.50 40.00
N PRO A 40 19.79 -15.63 40.86
CA PRO A 40 19.49 -14.25 40.48
C PRO A 40 20.77 -13.58 40.00
N VAL A 41 20.80 -13.17 38.73
CA VAL A 41 21.97 -12.48 38.18
C VAL A 41 21.91 -11.02 38.61
N VAL A 42 22.34 -10.75 39.83
CA VAL A 42 22.53 -9.38 40.32
C VAL A 42 23.74 -8.77 39.61
N GLY A 43 23.52 -7.72 38.81
CA GLY A 43 24.60 -6.85 38.31
C GLY A 43 24.99 -6.96 36.83
N LEU A 44 24.18 -7.57 35.95
CA LEU A 44 24.39 -7.41 34.51
C LEU A 44 23.88 -6.03 34.03
N THR A 45 24.67 -5.40 33.18
CA THR A 45 24.27 -4.24 32.38
C THR A 45 23.49 -4.68 31.15
N ASP A 46 22.69 -3.77 30.57
CA ASP A 46 21.93 -4.07 29.35
C ASP A 46 22.83 -4.48 28.16
N GLU A 47 24.02 -3.88 28.06
CA GLU A 47 25.02 -4.26 27.05
C GLU A 47 25.47 -5.72 27.20
N GLN A 48 25.64 -6.18 28.45
CA GLN A 48 26.02 -7.57 28.72
C GLN A 48 24.89 -8.55 28.39
N CYS A 49 23.62 -8.14 28.49
CA CYS A 49 22.49 -8.94 27.99
C CYS A 49 22.61 -9.14 26.46
N GLY A 50 23.06 -8.11 25.74
CA GLY A 50 23.25 -8.15 24.28
C GLY A 50 24.33 -9.12 23.79
N PHE A 51 25.24 -9.58 24.66
CA PHE A 51 26.23 -10.61 24.28
C PHE A 51 25.59 -11.96 23.94
N CYS A 52 24.44 -12.27 24.55
CA CYS A 52 23.68 -13.49 24.27
C CYS A 52 22.35 -13.22 23.57
N HIS A 53 21.69 -12.09 23.87
CA HIS A 53 20.39 -11.70 23.31
C HIS A 53 20.54 -10.58 22.27
N ARG A 54 21.48 -10.77 21.33
CA ARG A 54 21.89 -9.72 20.40
C ARG A 54 20.75 -9.15 19.58
N GLU A 55 19.83 -9.98 19.10
CA GLU A 55 18.70 -9.55 18.26
C GLU A 55 17.77 -8.61 19.03
N ALA A 56 17.33 -9.02 20.22
CA ALA A 56 16.50 -8.20 21.11
C ALA A 56 17.22 -6.91 21.54
N TYR A 57 18.51 -7.00 21.88
CA TYR A 57 19.31 -5.84 22.27
C TYR A 57 19.44 -4.82 21.13
N VAL A 58 19.77 -5.25 19.91
CA VAL A 58 19.89 -4.34 18.76
C VAL A 58 18.54 -3.75 18.37
N ALA A 59 17.46 -4.54 18.47
CA ALA A 59 16.11 -4.06 18.20
C ALA A 59 15.69 -2.94 19.17
N ILE A 60 15.88 -3.16 20.48
CA ILE A 60 15.36 -2.26 21.52
C ILE A 60 16.15 -0.95 21.65
N ILE A 61 17.45 -0.96 21.39
CA ILE A 61 18.27 0.26 21.35
C ILE A 61 18.23 0.97 19.99
N GLY A 62 17.72 0.28 18.96
CA GLY A 62 17.59 0.80 17.61
C GLY A 62 16.40 1.75 17.45
N PRO A 63 16.21 2.31 16.24
CA PRO A 63 15.09 3.22 15.98
C PRO A 63 13.72 2.57 16.21
N GLN A 64 13.62 1.24 16.02
CA GLN A 64 12.36 0.51 16.13
C GLN A 64 11.97 0.18 17.58
N GLY A 65 12.90 0.26 18.53
CA GLY A 65 12.63 0.03 19.95
C GLY A 65 11.76 1.10 20.59
N GLY A 66 11.71 2.31 20.01
CA GLY A 66 10.84 3.40 20.45
C GLY A 66 10.95 3.68 21.95
N GLY A 67 9.79 3.81 22.61
CA GLY A 67 9.70 4.05 24.05
C GLY A 67 10.07 2.86 24.94
N HIS A 68 10.33 1.68 24.37
CA HIS A 68 10.61 0.46 25.14
C HIS A 68 12.08 0.30 25.54
N ASN A 69 12.96 1.24 25.18
CA ASN A 69 14.34 1.27 25.63
C ASN A 69 14.46 1.65 27.12
N LEU A 70 13.94 0.77 27.99
CA LEU A 70 13.82 0.93 29.44
C LEU A 70 14.89 0.12 30.21
N GLY A 71 15.72 -0.62 29.49
CA GLY A 71 16.65 -1.62 30.02
C GLY A 71 16.02 -3.02 30.13
N CYS A 72 16.83 -4.07 29.94
CA CYS A 72 16.34 -5.45 29.80
C CYS A 72 15.64 -5.94 31.07
N MET A 73 16.16 -5.56 32.23
CA MET A 73 15.64 -5.99 33.53
C MET A 73 14.33 -5.28 33.93
N ALA A 74 13.95 -4.20 33.24
CA ALA A 74 12.67 -3.53 33.47
C ALA A 74 11.49 -4.43 33.05
N CYS A 75 11.67 -5.22 31.99
CA CYS A 75 10.67 -6.19 31.52
C CYS A 75 10.99 -7.63 31.95
N HIS A 76 12.27 -7.95 32.18
CA HIS A 76 12.73 -9.29 32.57
C HIS A 76 13.39 -9.26 33.95
N PRO A 77 12.63 -9.26 35.05
CA PRO A 77 13.19 -9.14 36.41
C PRO A 77 14.02 -10.34 36.86
N ALA A 78 14.02 -11.44 36.10
CA ALA A 78 14.78 -12.65 36.39
C ALA A 78 15.43 -13.21 35.12
N HIS A 79 16.57 -13.88 35.30
CA HIS A 79 17.29 -14.57 34.23
C HIS A 79 17.54 -16.04 34.64
N PRO A 80 17.10 -17.05 33.85
CA PRO A 80 16.39 -16.91 32.58
C PRO A 80 14.99 -16.30 32.78
N PRO A 81 14.47 -15.54 31.79
CA PRO A 81 13.12 -15.02 31.85
C PRO A 81 12.13 -16.17 32.01
N SER A 82 11.12 -15.98 32.85
CA SER A 82 10.02 -16.95 32.90
C SER A 82 9.33 -16.97 31.53
N PRO A 83 9.09 -18.16 30.94
CA PRO A 83 8.41 -18.27 29.64
C PRO A 83 6.98 -17.72 29.68
N ASN A 84 6.41 -17.54 30.87
CA ASN A 84 5.07 -16.99 31.09
C ASN A 84 5.10 -15.57 31.67
N HIS A 85 6.28 -14.96 31.81
CA HIS A 85 6.37 -13.58 32.28
C HIS A 85 6.27 -12.63 31.09
N THR A 86 5.03 -12.37 30.70
CA THR A 86 4.68 -11.23 29.88
C THR A 86 4.13 -10.17 30.82
N LEU A 87 4.89 -9.08 31.03
CA LEU A 87 4.32 -7.91 31.67
C LEU A 87 3.16 -7.42 30.78
N ALA A 88 1.98 -7.22 31.36
CA ALA A 88 0.86 -6.64 30.62
C ALA A 88 1.28 -5.25 30.12
N CYS A 89 0.94 -4.89 28.88
CA CYS A 89 1.28 -3.60 28.28
C CYS A 89 0.78 -2.44 29.16
N GLU A 90 -0.43 -2.63 29.72
CA GLU A 90 -1.13 -1.69 30.59
C GLU A 90 -0.47 -1.52 31.97
N ALA A 91 0.52 -2.35 32.31
CA ALA A 91 1.31 -2.16 33.53
C ALA A 91 2.26 -0.95 33.43
N CYS A 92 2.59 -0.52 32.21
CA CYS A 92 3.52 0.58 31.97
C CYS A 92 2.86 1.80 31.33
N HIS A 93 1.85 1.61 30.48
CA HIS A 93 1.24 2.71 29.76
C HIS A 93 -0.26 2.51 29.50
N ASP A 94 -1.00 3.60 29.37
CA ASP A 94 -2.42 3.56 29.05
C ASP A 94 -2.68 3.12 27.59
N VAL A 95 -3.96 3.00 27.23
CA VAL A 95 -4.38 2.61 25.88
C VAL A 95 -4.38 3.82 24.95
N PHE A 96 -3.24 4.09 24.30
CA PHE A 96 -3.04 5.27 23.46
C PHE A 96 -3.87 5.30 22.17
N HIS A 97 -4.27 4.14 21.66
CA HIS A 97 -5.06 4.02 20.43
C HIS A 97 -6.58 4.04 20.67
N GLY A 98 -7.01 4.34 21.90
CA GLY A 98 -8.43 4.38 22.28
C GLY A 98 -8.97 3.01 22.69
N VAL A 99 -10.28 2.94 22.95
CA VAL A 99 -10.94 1.77 23.56
C VAL A 99 -11.67 0.88 22.56
N ASP A 100 -11.44 1.08 21.26
CA ASP A 100 -12.05 0.24 20.24
C ASP A 100 -11.61 -1.22 20.44
N PRO A 101 -12.53 -2.19 20.50
CA PRO A 101 -12.18 -3.61 20.67
C PRO A 101 -11.18 -4.14 19.66
N LEU A 102 -11.13 -3.60 18.43
CA LEU A 102 -10.14 -3.96 17.40
C LEU A 102 -8.71 -3.53 17.77
N LEU A 103 -8.58 -2.50 18.61
CA LEU A 103 -7.30 -1.89 19.00
C LEU A 103 -6.83 -2.35 20.39
N LEU A 104 -7.68 -3.05 21.16
CA LEU A 104 -7.32 -3.57 22.48
C LEU A 104 -6.40 -4.79 22.43
N ASN A 105 -6.31 -5.50 21.31
CA ASN A 105 -5.30 -6.55 21.13
C ASN A 105 -3.99 -5.92 20.66
N CYS A 106 -3.19 -5.39 21.59
CA CYS A 106 -1.93 -4.69 21.28
C CYS A 106 -1.02 -5.53 20.37
N THR A 107 -0.93 -6.83 20.63
CA THR A 107 -0.03 -7.76 19.91
C THR A 107 -0.44 -8.06 18.47
N LEU A 108 -1.65 -7.68 18.05
CA LEU A 108 -2.06 -7.75 16.65
C LEU A 108 -1.13 -6.90 15.77
N CYS A 109 -0.86 -5.67 16.21
CA CYS A 109 -0.01 -4.71 15.50
C CYS A 109 1.41 -4.73 16.07
N HIS A 110 1.54 -4.76 17.39
CA HIS A 110 2.80 -4.73 18.14
C HIS A 110 3.29 -6.14 18.49
N TYR A 111 3.77 -6.86 17.49
CA TYR A 111 4.10 -8.28 17.65
C TYR A 111 5.46 -8.53 18.35
N ASP A 112 6.36 -7.55 18.35
CA ASP A 112 7.66 -7.63 19.01
C ASP A 112 7.85 -6.48 20.00
N PRO A 113 7.81 -6.73 21.32
CA PRO A 113 8.01 -5.68 22.32
C PRO A 113 9.43 -5.10 22.34
N HIS A 114 10.41 -5.77 21.72
CA HIS A 114 11.77 -5.21 21.55
C HIS A 114 11.88 -4.29 20.33
N ALA A 115 10.90 -4.30 19.42
CA ALA A 115 10.86 -3.48 18.22
C ALA A 115 9.46 -2.87 18.05
N ILE A 116 8.96 -2.16 19.08
CA ILE A 116 7.55 -1.78 19.18
C ILE A 116 7.02 -0.95 18.00
N LEU A 117 7.88 -0.19 17.33
CA LEU A 117 7.50 0.62 16.17
C LEU A 117 7.46 -0.19 14.86
N ARG A 118 7.99 -1.41 14.87
CA ARG A 118 7.86 -2.35 13.75
C ARG A 118 6.51 -3.04 13.85
N LEU A 119 5.55 -2.53 13.08
CA LEU A 119 4.19 -3.03 13.09
C LEU A 119 3.99 -4.22 12.14
N ASN A 120 3.06 -5.10 12.49
CA ASN A 120 2.61 -6.18 11.62
C ASN A 120 1.52 -5.68 10.66
N MET A 121 1.93 -5.06 9.54
CA MET A 121 1.01 -4.54 8.53
C MET A 121 0.17 -5.64 7.85
N GLU A 122 0.69 -6.87 7.77
CA GLU A 122 -0.04 -8.00 7.18
C GLU A 122 -1.19 -8.49 8.07
N ALA A 123 -1.07 -8.34 9.39
CA ALA A 123 -2.13 -8.71 10.33
C ALA A 123 -3.18 -7.62 10.55
N MET A 124 -2.94 -6.39 10.09
CA MET A 124 -3.90 -5.30 10.15
C MET A 124 -5.00 -5.53 9.11
N THR A 125 -6.25 -5.54 9.56
CA THR A 125 -7.40 -5.54 8.65
C THR A 125 -7.72 -4.12 8.18
N ASP A 126 -8.50 -4.02 7.10
CA ASP A 126 -8.98 -2.72 6.62
C ASP A 126 -9.86 -2.03 7.67
N GLU A 127 -10.60 -2.79 8.49
CA GLU A 127 -11.36 -2.24 9.63
C GLU A 127 -10.45 -1.68 10.73
N ALA A 128 -9.31 -2.31 11.00
CA ALA A 128 -8.35 -1.80 11.96
C ALA A 128 -7.72 -0.48 11.46
N CYS A 129 -7.45 -0.37 10.16
CA CYS A 129 -7.04 0.89 9.54
C CYS A 129 -8.12 1.96 9.67
N ALA A 130 -9.37 1.62 9.36
CA ALA A 130 -10.53 2.52 9.39
C ALA A 130 -10.90 3.02 10.79
N ALA A 131 -10.52 2.30 11.86
CA ALA A 131 -10.72 2.74 13.24
C ALA A 131 -10.03 4.08 13.54
N CYS A 132 -8.90 4.35 12.88
CA CYS A 132 -8.18 5.62 12.97
C CYS A 132 -8.32 6.49 11.70
N HIS A 133 -8.35 5.87 10.51
CA HIS A 133 -8.43 6.52 9.21
C HIS A 133 -9.85 6.50 8.63
N TYR A 134 -10.82 6.89 9.45
CA TYR A 134 -12.25 6.81 9.09
C TYR A 134 -12.63 7.74 7.94
N ASP A 135 -11.95 8.89 7.82
CA ASP A 135 -12.13 9.85 6.72
C ASP A 135 -11.67 9.25 5.39
N VAL A 136 -10.51 8.59 5.37
CA VAL A 136 -10.00 7.87 4.21
C VAL A 136 -10.92 6.70 3.84
N ALA A 137 -11.32 5.89 4.82
CA ALA A 137 -12.24 4.78 4.60
C ALA A 137 -13.59 5.25 4.06
N ALA A 138 -14.08 6.41 4.53
CA ALA A 138 -15.30 7.01 4.03
C ALA A 138 -15.18 7.47 2.56
N VAL A 139 -14.02 7.97 2.13
CA VAL A 139 -13.78 8.34 0.73
C VAL A 139 -13.81 7.12 -0.18
N VAL A 140 -13.06 6.06 0.16
CA VAL A 140 -13.05 4.80 -0.60
C VAL A 140 -14.47 4.22 -0.70
N TYR A 141 -15.22 4.22 0.40
CA TYR A 141 -16.61 3.76 0.41
C TYR A 141 -17.54 4.61 -0.47
N GLN A 142 -17.37 5.94 -0.47
CA GLN A 142 -18.21 6.85 -1.24
C GLN A 142 -17.92 6.79 -2.74
N HIS A 143 -16.67 6.56 -3.12
CA HIS A 143 -16.20 6.54 -4.50
C HIS A 143 -15.64 5.16 -4.90
N PRO A 144 -16.50 4.12 -4.89
CA PRO A 144 -16.06 2.73 -4.99
C PRO A 144 -15.39 2.43 -6.33
N SER A 145 -14.20 1.84 -6.25
CA SER A 145 -13.33 1.63 -7.39
C SER A 145 -12.74 0.22 -7.44
N LYS A 146 -11.73 0.01 -8.31
CA LYS A 146 -11.00 -1.26 -8.30
C LYS A 146 -10.06 -1.36 -7.11
N HIS A 147 -9.68 -0.23 -6.51
CA HIS A 147 -8.86 -0.23 -5.30
C HIS A 147 -9.65 -0.68 -4.06
N ASP A 148 -10.98 -0.72 -4.09
CA ASP A 148 -11.80 -1.33 -3.03
C ASP A 148 -11.47 -2.82 -2.78
N TYR A 149 -10.89 -3.50 -3.77
CA TYR A 149 -10.48 -4.90 -3.68
C TYR A 149 -9.00 -5.06 -3.29
N VAL A 150 -8.33 -3.96 -2.97
CA VAL A 150 -6.92 -3.93 -2.57
C VAL A 150 -6.87 -3.57 -1.09
N ALA A 151 -6.36 -4.49 -0.26
CA ALA A 151 -6.18 -4.22 1.17
C ALA A 151 -5.30 -2.99 1.38
N CYS A 152 -5.57 -2.21 2.43
CA CYS A 152 -4.83 -0.98 2.73
C CYS A 152 -3.32 -1.22 2.81
N SER A 153 -2.92 -2.32 3.45
CA SER A 153 -1.52 -2.73 3.64
C SER A 153 -0.81 -3.13 2.35
N ALA A 154 -1.53 -3.48 1.28
CA ALA A 154 -0.92 -3.77 -0.01
C ALA A 154 -0.42 -2.49 -0.72
N CYS A 155 -1.01 -1.34 -0.42
CA CYS A 155 -0.55 -0.03 -0.90
C CYS A 155 0.31 0.70 0.15
N HIS A 156 0.05 0.47 1.43
CA HIS A 156 0.75 1.04 2.58
C HIS A 156 1.49 -0.08 3.36
N PRO A 157 2.67 -0.50 2.88
CA PRO A 157 3.43 -1.62 3.44
C PRO A 157 4.05 -1.31 4.80
N GLU A 158 4.09 -0.03 5.17
CA GLU A 158 4.50 0.45 6.48
C GLU A 158 3.47 1.51 6.92
N HIS A 159 3.27 1.66 8.22
CA HIS A 159 2.32 2.64 8.77
C HIS A 159 2.85 4.09 8.71
N GLU A 160 4.13 4.27 8.41
CA GLU A 160 4.76 5.58 8.25
C GLU A 160 4.21 6.28 6.99
N ALA A 161 3.90 7.57 7.08
CA ALA A 161 3.15 8.29 6.04
C ALA A 161 3.87 8.33 4.66
N GLU A 162 5.19 8.23 4.65
CA GLU A 162 6.02 8.27 3.44
C GLU A 162 6.13 6.92 2.71
N ALA A 163 5.62 5.83 3.29
CA ALA A 163 5.84 4.48 2.78
C ALA A 163 4.86 4.02 1.68
N THR A 164 3.96 4.90 1.22
CA THR A 164 2.95 4.56 0.19
C THR A 164 3.59 4.14 -1.14
N LEU A 165 3.10 3.04 -1.72
CA LEU A 165 3.55 2.56 -3.03
C LEU A 165 3.23 3.56 -4.15
N ALA A 166 4.15 3.65 -5.10
CA ALA A 166 3.91 4.34 -6.37
C ALA A 166 2.83 3.61 -7.19
N CYS A 167 1.97 4.37 -7.88
CA CYS A 167 0.92 3.84 -8.76
C CYS A 167 1.48 2.81 -9.76
N MET A 168 2.66 3.11 -10.32
CA MET A 168 3.32 2.27 -11.32
C MET A 168 3.82 0.92 -10.82
N VAL A 169 3.88 0.70 -9.50
CA VAL A 169 4.22 -0.61 -8.93
C VAL A 169 3.17 -1.66 -9.35
N CYS A 170 1.90 -1.26 -9.43
CA CYS A 170 0.80 -2.12 -9.89
C CYS A 170 0.37 -1.78 -11.32
N HIS A 171 0.31 -0.50 -11.67
CA HIS A 171 -0.19 0.00 -12.96
C HIS A 171 0.92 0.09 -14.02
N SER A 172 1.69 -0.98 -14.21
CA SER A 172 2.82 -1.03 -15.16
C SER A 172 2.40 -0.99 -16.64
N VAL A 173 1.13 -1.31 -16.94
CA VAL A 173 0.54 -1.28 -18.29
C VAL A 173 -0.69 -0.41 -18.26
N ILE A 174 -0.54 0.86 -18.65
CA ILE A 174 -1.67 1.78 -18.66
C ILE A 174 -2.28 1.82 -20.05
N SER A 175 -3.29 0.98 -20.27
CA SER A 175 -4.09 1.05 -21.49
C SER A 175 -4.95 2.32 -21.50
N GLY A 176 -4.96 3.05 -22.61
CA GLY A 176 -5.72 4.30 -22.76
C GLY A 176 -5.03 5.57 -22.23
N HIS A 177 -3.90 5.46 -21.54
CA HIS A 177 -3.12 6.63 -21.11
C HIS A 177 -1.86 6.83 -21.95
N TYR A 178 -1.31 8.04 -21.87
CA TYR A 178 -0.05 8.34 -22.53
C TYR A 178 1.10 7.49 -21.94
N PRO A 179 2.00 6.92 -22.75
CA PRO A 179 3.11 6.13 -22.22
C PRO A 179 4.08 6.97 -21.37
N GLY A 180 4.56 6.39 -20.27
CA GLY A 180 5.62 6.98 -19.45
C GLY A 180 5.14 8.06 -18.47
N LEU A 181 3.86 8.10 -18.12
CA LEU A 181 3.38 8.94 -17.02
C LEU A 181 4.04 8.52 -15.70
N THR A 182 4.42 9.52 -14.92
CA THR A 182 4.87 9.41 -13.53
C THR A 182 3.68 9.47 -12.57
N ASN A 183 3.88 9.09 -11.30
CA ASN A 183 2.82 9.20 -10.28
C ASN A 183 2.19 10.60 -10.22
N ILE A 184 3.02 11.65 -10.25
CA ILE A 184 2.53 13.03 -10.19
C ILE A 184 1.64 13.35 -11.40
N GLU A 185 1.94 12.78 -12.56
CA GLU A 185 1.13 12.99 -13.76
C GLU A 185 -0.17 12.19 -13.73
N CYS A 186 -0.18 11.00 -13.12
CA CYS A 186 -1.43 10.28 -12.83
C CYS A 186 -2.35 11.13 -11.94
N LEU A 187 -1.77 11.78 -10.92
CA LEU A 187 -2.50 12.63 -9.98
C LEU A 187 -3.04 13.94 -10.57
N ARG A 188 -2.66 14.29 -11.81
CA ARG A 188 -3.26 15.43 -12.53
C ARG A 188 -4.66 15.15 -13.02
N CYS A 189 -5.04 13.88 -13.13
CA CYS A 189 -6.36 13.43 -13.56
C CYS A 189 -7.10 12.63 -12.48
N HIS A 190 -6.35 11.89 -11.65
CA HIS A 190 -6.87 11.07 -10.56
C HIS A 190 -6.54 11.73 -9.21
N PRO A 191 -7.48 12.36 -8.52
CA PRO A 191 -7.19 13.20 -7.35
C PRO A 191 -6.40 12.47 -6.25
N HIS A 192 -6.75 11.21 -5.99
CA HIS A 192 -6.08 10.39 -4.98
C HIS A 192 -6.14 8.90 -5.35
N GLY A 193 -5.25 8.08 -4.79
CA GLY A 193 -5.34 6.62 -4.93
C GLY A 193 -6.54 5.99 -4.21
N HIS A 194 -7.13 6.74 -3.27
CA HIS A 194 -8.36 6.40 -2.56
C HIS A 194 -9.61 6.97 -3.23
N ASP A 195 -9.43 7.78 -4.28
CA ASP A 195 -10.48 8.55 -4.96
C ASP A 195 -10.11 8.74 -6.44
N GLU A 196 -9.91 7.65 -7.18
CA GLU A 196 -9.37 7.76 -8.54
C GLU A 196 -10.46 7.92 -9.61
N ILE A 197 -11.71 7.56 -9.34
CA ILE A 197 -12.78 7.57 -10.35
C ILE A 197 -13.19 8.97 -10.80
N PRO A 198 -13.26 9.99 -9.91
CA PRO A 198 -13.48 11.35 -10.36
C PRO A 198 -12.30 11.82 -11.21
N VAL A 199 -12.44 11.72 -12.55
CA VAL A 199 -11.42 12.26 -13.46
C VAL A 199 -11.57 13.77 -13.48
N VAL A 200 -10.81 14.43 -12.60
CA VAL A 200 -10.68 15.88 -12.56
C VAL A 200 -9.33 16.22 -13.15
N TYR A 201 -9.26 17.14 -14.10
CA TYR A 201 -7.99 17.47 -14.70
C TYR A 201 -7.49 18.82 -14.15
N VAL A 202 -6.27 18.85 -13.63
CA VAL A 202 -5.65 20.05 -13.05
C VAL A 202 -4.61 20.62 -14.00
N LEU A 203 -4.81 21.88 -14.39
CA LEU A 203 -3.94 22.55 -15.36
C LEU A 203 -2.53 22.81 -14.82
N PRO A 204 -1.50 22.83 -15.70
CA PRO A 204 -1.56 22.59 -17.15
C PRO A 204 -1.60 21.10 -17.52
N ILE A 205 -2.28 20.75 -18.62
CA ILE A 205 -2.34 19.38 -19.13
C ILE A 205 -2.00 19.36 -20.62
N PRO A 206 -1.01 18.56 -21.06
CA PRO A 206 -0.68 18.42 -22.48
C PRO A 206 -1.80 17.76 -23.29
N ASP A 207 -2.13 18.32 -24.45
CA ASP A 207 -3.16 17.78 -25.37
C ASP A 207 -2.91 16.32 -25.77
N LYS A 208 -1.63 15.91 -25.86
CA LYS A 208 -1.25 14.53 -26.17
C LYS A 208 -1.78 13.50 -25.16
N TRP A 209 -2.07 13.93 -23.92
CA TRP A 209 -2.68 13.06 -22.91
C TRP A 209 -4.17 12.89 -23.18
N CYS A 210 -4.87 13.96 -23.58
CA CYS A 210 -6.27 13.87 -24.02
C CYS A 210 -6.41 12.93 -25.23
N ALA A 211 -5.48 13.01 -26.19
CA ALA A 211 -5.45 12.18 -27.40
C ALA A 211 -5.29 10.67 -27.12
N SER A 212 -4.89 10.28 -25.90
CA SER A 212 -4.75 8.85 -25.54
C SER A 212 -6.11 8.15 -25.38
N CYS A 213 -7.14 8.89 -24.97
CA CYS A 213 -8.54 8.43 -24.93
C CYS A 213 -9.40 9.03 -26.06
N HIS A 214 -9.07 10.24 -26.51
CA HIS A 214 -9.81 11.00 -27.51
C HIS A 214 -9.06 11.06 -28.85
N VAL A 215 -8.75 9.88 -29.40
CA VAL A 215 -7.97 9.76 -30.65
C VAL A 215 -8.67 10.48 -31.81
N GLU A 216 -9.97 10.24 -32.00
CA GLU A 216 -10.72 10.83 -33.12
C GLU A 216 -10.78 12.37 -33.06
N PRO A 217 -11.17 13.01 -31.94
CA PRO A 217 -11.11 14.48 -31.83
C PRO A 217 -9.71 15.05 -32.07
N ALA A 218 -8.66 14.38 -31.57
CA ALA A 218 -7.28 14.81 -31.76
C ALA A 218 -6.85 14.73 -33.24
N ASP A 219 -7.23 13.67 -33.94
CA ASP A 219 -6.95 13.52 -35.37
C ASP A 219 -7.72 14.55 -36.22
N ILE A 220 -8.99 14.79 -35.88
CA ILE A 220 -9.83 15.77 -36.57
C ILE A 220 -9.26 17.17 -36.41
N ILE A 221 -8.93 17.60 -35.19
CA ILE A 221 -8.39 18.96 -34.98
C ILE A 221 -7.01 19.13 -35.61
N ALA A 222 -6.16 18.10 -35.57
CA ALA A 222 -4.84 18.12 -36.21
C ALA A 222 -4.93 18.26 -37.74
N THR A 223 -5.93 17.62 -38.36
CA THR A 223 -6.06 17.59 -39.84
C THR A 223 -7.00 18.67 -40.40
N ARG A 224 -8.00 19.10 -39.64
CA ARG A 224 -9.11 19.98 -40.09
C ARG A 224 -9.41 21.15 -39.16
N GLY A 225 -8.73 21.28 -38.03
CA GLY A 225 -8.96 22.32 -37.03
C GLY A 225 -8.43 23.71 -37.39
N ALA A 226 -7.67 23.86 -38.48
CA ALA A 226 -7.11 25.14 -38.93
C ALA A 226 -6.38 25.89 -37.79
N GLY A 227 -6.83 27.09 -37.39
CA GLY A 227 -6.25 27.85 -36.30
C GLY A 227 -6.43 27.19 -34.92
N HIS A 228 -7.52 26.43 -34.73
CA HIS A 228 -7.82 25.74 -33.48
C HIS A 228 -6.84 24.61 -33.17
N ALA A 229 -6.14 24.07 -34.17
CA ALA A 229 -5.06 23.10 -33.96
C ALA A 229 -3.87 23.65 -33.14
N ARG A 230 -3.81 24.97 -32.92
CA ARG A 230 -2.80 25.65 -32.08
C ARG A 230 -3.32 26.05 -30.70
N VAL A 231 -4.57 25.72 -30.39
CA VAL A 231 -5.23 26.02 -29.10
C VAL A 231 -5.30 24.73 -28.30
N ALA A 232 -4.86 24.77 -27.05
CA ALA A 232 -4.91 23.60 -26.17
C ALA A 232 -6.36 23.14 -25.96
N CYS A 233 -6.59 21.84 -25.86
CA CYS A 233 -7.92 21.25 -25.67
C CYS A 233 -8.62 21.88 -24.46
N VAL A 234 -7.84 22.09 -23.39
CA VAL A 234 -8.30 22.63 -22.11
C VAL A 234 -8.75 24.09 -22.16
N SER A 235 -8.39 24.83 -23.21
CA SER A 235 -8.83 26.22 -23.38
C SER A 235 -10.30 26.30 -23.82
N CYS A 236 -10.80 25.27 -24.49
CA CYS A 236 -12.20 25.19 -24.93
C CYS A 236 -13.04 24.29 -24.01
N HIS A 237 -12.42 23.26 -23.44
CA HIS A 237 -13.00 22.35 -22.46
C HIS A 237 -12.30 22.60 -21.13
N PRO A 238 -12.86 23.35 -20.18
CA PRO A 238 -12.20 23.64 -18.90
C PRO A 238 -12.52 22.62 -17.79
N GLU A 239 -13.53 21.75 -18.01
CA GLU A 239 -13.92 20.68 -17.09
C GLU A 239 -13.91 19.28 -17.75
N HIS A 240 -13.79 18.24 -16.92
CA HIS A 240 -13.95 16.84 -17.33
C HIS A 240 -14.86 16.08 -16.34
N PRO A 241 -15.85 15.31 -16.83
CA PRO A 241 -16.34 15.34 -18.21
C PRO A 241 -16.86 16.74 -18.57
N PRO A 242 -16.72 17.19 -19.83
CA PRO A 242 -17.16 18.52 -20.21
C PRO A 242 -18.68 18.64 -20.04
N SER A 243 -19.11 19.65 -19.27
CA SER A 243 -20.54 19.97 -19.16
C SER A 243 -21.09 20.42 -20.52
N PRO A 244 -22.32 20.01 -20.90
CA PRO A 244 -22.94 20.40 -22.17
C PRO A 244 -22.97 21.93 -22.42
N ASN A 245 -22.89 22.72 -21.35
CA ASN A 245 -23.01 24.18 -21.38
C ASN A 245 -21.68 24.92 -21.15
N HIS A 246 -20.55 24.21 -20.98
CA HIS A 246 -19.25 24.82 -20.63
C HIS A 246 -18.18 24.72 -21.72
N THR A 247 -18.55 24.32 -22.94
CA THR A 247 -17.67 24.53 -24.10
C THR A 247 -17.66 26.01 -24.44
N LEU A 248 -16.47 26.62 -24.53
CA LEU A 248 -16.33 28.03 -24.87
C LEU A 248 -17.09 28.37 -26.16
N SER A 249 -17.91 29.43 -26.13
CA SER A 249 -18.71 29.84 -27.28
C SER A 249 -17.83 30.30 -28.43
N CYS A 250 -18.20 29.98 -29.67
CA CYS A 250 -17.52 30.52 -30.86
C CYS A 250 -17.57 32.05 -30.93
N ASN A 251 -18.57 32.67 -30.30
CA ASN A 251 -18.74 34.12 -30.26
C ASN A 251 -17.99 34.79 -29.09
N ASP A 252 -17.20 34.01 -28.33
CA ASP A 252 -16.40 34.56 -27.25
C ASP A 252 -15.37 35.57 -27.79
N ALA A 253 -15.39 36.78 -27.22
CA ALA A 253 -14.55 37.89 -27.66
C ALA A 253 -13.07 37.68 -27.35
N ALA A 254 -12.72 36.79 -26.41
CA ALA A 254 -11.33 36.42 -26.15
C ALA A 254 -10.73 35.59 -27.29
N CYS A 255 -11.56 34.98 -28.15
CA CYS A 255 -11.11 34.19 -29.30
C CYS A 255 -11.46 34.83 -30.64
N HIS A 256 -12.76 34.93 -30.98
CA HIS A 256 -13.21 35.31 -32.34
C HIS A 256 -14.13 36.54 -32.36
N GLY A 257 -14.93 36.77 -31.33
CA GLY A 257 -15.98 37.79 -31.35
C GLY A 257 -16.97 37.57 -32.51
N LEU A 258 -17.02 38.49 -33.47
CA LEU A 258 -17.86 38.38 -34.68
C LEU A 258 -17.01 38.60 -35.96
N PRO A 259 -16.24 37.60 -36.39
CA PRO A 259 -15.31 37.75 -37.50
C PRO A 259 -16.01 38.01 -38.84
N HIS A 260 -17.28 37.62 -38.96
CA HIS A 260 -18.13 37.83 -40.13
C HIS A 260 -19.19 38.93 -39.91
N GLY A 261 -18.98 39.81 -38.92
CA GLY A 261 -19.92 40.85 -38.54
C GLY A 261 -21.18 40.31 -37.85
N THR A 262 -22.18 41.17 -37.67
CA THR A 262 -23.41 40.86 -36.91
C THR A 262 -24.47 40.10 -37.70
N VAL A 263 -24.22 39.85 -38.99
CA VAL A 263 -25.18 39.15 -39.88
C VAL A 263 -25.03 37.63 -39.75
N PHE A 264 -23.80 37.14 -39.55
CA PHE A 264 -23.51 35.71 -39.41
C PHE A 264 -23.17 35.40 -37.95
N THR A 265 -24.21 35.30 -37.12
CA THR A 265 -24.08 35.04 -35.68
C THR A 265 -24.18 33.55 -35.31
N ASP A 266 -24.69 32.72 -36.22
CA ASP A 266 -24.68 31.26 -36.10
C ASP A 266 -23.55 30.65 -36.93
N CYS A 267 -22.44 30.34 -36.26
CA CYS A 267 -21.23 29.82 -36.88
C CYS A 267 -21.45 28.43 -37.51
N LEU A 268 -22.35 27.62 -36.93
CA LEU A 268 -22.54 26.23 -37.32
C LEU A 268 -23.40 26.07 -38.59
N THR A 269 -23.99 27.17 -39.08
CA THR A 269 -24.65 27.20 -40.39
C THR A 269 -23.66 26.95 -41.53
N CYS A 270 -22.38 27.30 -41.37
CA CYS A 270 -21.34 27.09 -42.40
C CYS A 270 -20.13 26.27 -41.91
N HIS A 271 -19.87 26.21 -40.60
CA HIS A 271 -18.78 25.42 -40.03
C HIS A 271 -19.30 24.17 -39.35
N VAL A 272 -18.52 23.08 -39.39
CA VAL A 272 -18.91 21.81 -38.78
C VAL A 272 -18.66 21.83 -37.25
N GLY A 273 -17.67 22.59 -36.79
CA GLY A 273 -17.43 22.83 -35.36
C GLY A 273 -16.00 23.31 -35.06
N GLY A 274 -15.67 23.48 -33.78
CA GLY A 274 -14.35 23.95 -33.35
C GLY A 274 -13.21 22.97 -33.68
N HIS A 275 -13.49 21.67 -33.72
CA HIS A 275 -12.50 20.66 -34.13
C HIS A 275 -12.40 20.54 -35.66
N ASN A 276 -13.46 20.89 -36.40
CA ASN A 276 -13.53 20.76 -37.85
C ASN A 276 -14.11 22.04 -38.47
N LEU A 277 -13.22 22.96 -38.83
CA LEU A 277 -13.64 24.23 -39.41
C LEU A 277 -14.01 24.09 -40.90
N ARG A 278 -13.58 23.01 -41.55
CA ARG A 278 -13.78 22.79 -42.99
C ARG A 278 -15.24 22.50 -43.32
N ILE A 279 -15.69 23.19 -44.36
CA ILE A 279 -16.76 22.82 -45.28
C ILE A 279 -16.18 21.86 -46.33
#